data_AF-A0A257JSN6-F1
#
_entry.id   AF-A0A257JSN6-F1
#
_cell.length_a   1.000
_cell.length_b   1.000
_cell.length_c   1.000
_cell.angle_alpha   90.00
_cell.angle_beta   90.00
_cell.angle_gamma   90.00
#
_symmetry.space_group_name_H-M   'P 1'
#
loop_
_entity.id
_entity.type
_entity.pdbx_description
1 polymer ?
#
loop_
_entity_poly.entity_id
_entity_poly.type
_entity_poly.pdbx_seq_one_letter_code
_entity_poly.pdbx_strand_id
1 'polypeptide(L)'
;DEARPTMAEMATALGLAMPAPKRGAAAAVGMAPAADAVAPASAQETDTLVLPSALGAPTVVLARGQLAEPALPSTAELLGAGIQDIADTLAGDTVKLNDVLRMVLETIYRALDCERVVFCLREANGQRLVGRFGLGVQAPTLAPLFQIALKPVAGEPPSLFTAVCLKGEDSLVPDVHHAAIAKLVPAWHQQHVPAHTLLLLPLVLRNAPLALIYADRLQPFALGDRERALLRTLRNQAVMAFRQAGH
;
A
#
# COMPACT_ATOMS: atom_id res chain seq x y z
N ASP A 1 12.74 -48.04 5.27
CA ASP A 1 11.28 -48.17 5.30
C ASP A 1 10.83 -47.47 6.57
N GLU A 2 10.51 -46.18 6.47
CA GLU A 2 9.98 -45.41 7.59
C GLU A 2 8.96 -44.43 7.01
N ALA A 3 7.69 -44.72 7.29
CA ALA A 3 6.55 -44.07 6.68
C ALA A 3 6.50 -42.58 7.06
N ARG A 4 6.58 -41.72 6.04
CA ARG A 4 6.27 -40.29 6.19
C ARG A 4 4.77 -40.14 6.42
N PRO A 5 4.32 -39.46 7.47
CA PRO A 5 2.90 -39.24 7.70
C PRO A 5 2.31 -38.38 6.59
N THR A 6 1.14 -38.76 6.10
CA THR A 6 0.41 -38.07 5.03
C THR A 6 -0.18 -36.75 5.54
N MET A 7 -0.01 -35.67 4.78
CA MET A 7 -0.51 -34.31 5.09
C MET A 7 -2.03 -34.22 5.37
N ALA A 8 -2.80 -35.27 5.07
CA ALA A 8 -4.22 -35.37 5.42
C ALA A 8 -4.45 -35.53 6.94
N GLU A 9 -3.51 -36.12 7.69
CA GLU A 9 -3.64 -36.31 9.14
C GLU A 9 -3.31 -35.03 9.93
N MET A 10 -2.57 -34.09 9.34
CA MET A 10 -2.26 -32.79 9.95
C MET A 10 -3.41 -31.77 9.83
N ALA A 11 -4.38 -32.02 8.92
CA ALA A 11 -5.51 -31.11 8.68
C ALA A 11 -6.61 -31.20 9.76
N THR A 12 -6.63 -32.26 10.58
CA THR A 12 -7.62 -32.45 11.65
C THR A 12 -7.22 -31.75 12.95
N ALA A 13 -5.94 -31.33 13.10
CA ALA A 13 -5.42 -30.68 14.30
C ALA A 13 -5.73 -29.18 14.44
N LEU A 14 -6.40 -28.57 13.44
CA LEU A 14 -6.73 -27.13 13.41
C LEU A 14 -8.23 -26.82 13.43
N GLY A 15 -9.10 -27.81 13.65
CA GLY A 15 -10.44 -27.62 14.23
C GLY A 15 -11.34 -26.52 13.65
N LEU A 16 -11.39 -26.31 12.34
CA LEU A 16 -12.26 -25.28 11.74
C LEU A 16 -13.14 -25.86 10.64
N ALA A 17 -14.40 -26.11 11.02
CA ALA A 17 -15.49 -26.49 10.13
C ALA A 17 -15.98 -25.28 9.33
N MET A 18 -16.23 -25.49 8.03
CA MET A 18 -16.89 -24.51 7.15
C MET A 18 -18.42 -24.60 7.25
N PRO A 19 -19.11 -23.46 7.06
CA PRO A 19 -20.38 -23.51 6.36
C PRO A 19 -20.46 -22.57 5.14
N ALA A 20 -21.20 -23.05 4.14
CA ALA A 20 -21.51 -22.45 2.84
C ALA A 20 -22.65 -21.38 2.92
N PRO A 21 -22.95 -20.64 1.83
CA PRO A 21 -23.46 -19.27 1.87
C PRO A 21 -25.00 -19.13 1.75
N LYS A 22 -25.52 -17.93 2.04
CA LYS A 22 -26.90 -17.53 1.69
C LYS A 22 -26.96 -16.18 0.95
N ARG A 23 -27.89 -16.15 -0.02
CA ARG A 23 -28.25 -15.10 -0.99
C ARG A 23 -29.29 -14.10 -0.47
N GLY A 24 -29.39 -12.93 -1.13
CA GLY A 24 -30.58 -12.05 -1.22
C GLY A 24 -30.22 -10.55 -1.13
N ALA A 25 -30.26 -9.76 -2.23
CA ALA A 25 -31.39 -8.93 -2.73
C ALA A 25 -31.74 -7.74 -1.79
N ALA A 26 -32.14 -6.52 -2.17
CA ALA A 26 -32.22 -5.65 -3.36
C ALA A 26 -33.00 -4.38 -2.90
N ALA A 27 -32.87 -3.23 -3.59
CA ALA A 27 -33.79 -2.06 -3.60
C ALA A 27 -33.83 -1.15 -2.33
N ALA A 28 -34.14 0.15 -2.30
CA ALA A 28 -34.53 1.18 -3.30
C ALA A 28 -34.63 2.59 -2.63
N VAL A 29 -34.37 3.64 -3.43
CA VAL A 29 -35.14 4.91 -3.61
C VAL A 29 -35.36 5.93 -2.46
N GLY A 30 -35.13 7.21 -2.82
CA GLY A 30 -35.91 8.40 -2.41
C GLY A 30 -35.08 9.46 -1.66
N MET A 31 -35.24 10.78 -1.78
CA MET A 31 -35.93 11.75 -2.66
C MET A 31 -35.42 13.13 -2.15
N ALA A 32 -35.30 14.14 -3.03
CA ALA A 32 -34.83 15.53 -2.79
C ALA A 32 -35.85 16.37 -1.94
N PRO A 33 -35.88 17.75 -1.88
CA PRO A 33 -35.03 18.83 -2.46
C PRO A 33 -34.87 20.12 -1.57
N ALA A 34 -34.20 21.18 -2.07
CA ALA A 34 -34.52 22.63 -1.95
C ALA A 34 -33.31 23.50 -2.46
N ALA A 35 -33.42 24.24 -3.59
CA ALA A 35 -33.89 25.64 -3.77
C ALA A 35 -32.82 26.71 -3.40
N ASP A 36 -32.19 27.36 -4.39
CA ASP A 36 -32.37 28.77 -4.85
C ASP A 36 -31.14 29.62 -4.42
N ALA A 37 -30.21 30.00 -5.32
CA ALA A 37 -30.20 31.12 -6.27
C ALA A 37 -29.60 32.44 -5.69
N VAL A 38 -28.90 33.15 -6.60
CA VAL A 38 -28.50 34.58 -6.58
C VAL A 38 -27.08 34.93 -6.10
N ALA A 39 -26.21 35.20 -7.10
CA ALA A 39 -25.12 36.20 -7.07
C ALA A 39 -25.70 37.54 -7.61
N PRO A 40 -25.08 38.75 -7.50
CA PRO A 40 -23.71 39.02 -7.99
C PRO A 40 -22.93 40.22 -7.34
N ALA A 41 -21.73 40.46 -7.91
CA ALA A 41 -21.10 41.75 -8.25
C ALA A 41 -20.23 42.57 -7.25
N SER A 42 -18.94 42.60 -7.62
CA SER A 42 -17.84 43.60 -7.60
C SER A 42 -18.03 45.06 -7.13
N ALA A 43 -17.00 45.59 -6.44
CA ALA A 43 -16.37 46.94 -6.58
C ALA A 43 -15.20 47.06 -5.56
N GLN A 44 -13.93 47.11 -5.99
CA GLN A 44 -13.06 48.29 -6.20
C GLN A 44 -12.66 49.11 -4.96
N GLU A 45 -11.34 49.08 -4.69
CA GLU A 45 -10.42 50.19 -4.33
C GLU A 45 -10.89 51.28 -3.38
N THR A 46 -10.15 51.48 -2.27
CA THR A 46 -9.36 52.73 -2.08
C THR A 46 -8.51 52.68 -0.80
N ASP A 47 -7.43 53.46 -0.88
CA ASP A 47 -6.81 54.21 0.23
C ASP A 47 -5.85 53.49 1.18
N THR A 48 -4.55 53.71 0.97
CA THR A 48 -3.80 54.55 1.95
C THR A 48 -2.51 55.10 1.36
N LEU A 49 -2.48 56.43 1.19
CA LEU A 49 -1.26 57.25 1.17
C LEU A 49 -0.74 57.37 2.61
N VAL A 50 0.50 56.96 2.89
CA VAL A 50 1.25 57.51 4.03
C VAL A 50 2.73 57.73 3.65
N LEU A 51 3.17 58.93 4.01
CA LEU A 51 4.38 59.69 3.68
C LEU A 51 5.70 59.13 4.28
N PRO A 52 6.87 59.63 3.79
CA PRO A 52 8.17 59.01 4.02
C PRO A 52 8.79 59.25 5.41
N SER A 53 9.66 58.30 5.74
CA SER A 53 10.64 58.20 6.82
C SER A 53 11.12 59.49 7.48
N ALA A 54 11.05 59.49 8.81
CA ALA A 54 11.91 60.27 9.70
C ALA A 54 12.76 59.35 10.57
N LEU A 55 14.01 59.74 10.77
CA LEU A 55 15.13 58.98 11.33
C LEU A 55 14.99 58.63 12.83
N GLY A 56 15.56 57.48 13.22
CA GLY A 56 16.43 57.40 14.39
C GLY A 56 15.97 56.56 15.60
N ALA A 57 16.23 55.25 15.58
CA ALA A 57 16.70 54.43 16.73
C ALA A 57 16.90 52.97 16.26
N PRO A 58 17.99 52.27 16.63
CA PRO A 58 18.08 50.84 16.38
C PRO A 58 17.12 50.12 17.34
N THR A 59 15.90 49.87 16.89
CA THR A 59 15.08 48.83 17.50
C THR A 59 15.76 47.51 17.16
N VAL A 60 16.42 46.91 18.15
CA VAL A 60 16.77 45.50 18.09
C VAL A 60 15.46 44.75 18.10
N VAL A 61 14.94 44.47 16.90
CA VAL A 61 13.90 43.47 16.70
C VAL A 61 14.57 42.15 17.05
N LEU A 62 14.43 41.73 18.30
CA LEU A 62 14.51 40.31 18.63
C LEU A 62 13.38 39.68 17.84
N ALA A 63 13.71 39.22 16.63
CA ALA A 63 12.85 38.36 15.85
C ALA A 63 12.54 37.19 16.79
N ARG A 64 11.34 37.24 17.35
CA ARG A 64 10.76 36.20 18.18
C ARG A 64 10.90 34.96 17.31
N GLY A 65 11.85 34.09 17.67
CA GLY A 65 12.05 32.86 16.95
C GLY A 65 10.69 32.21 16.85
N GLN A 66 10.14 32.20 15.63
CA GLN A 66 9.02 31.35 15.31
C GLN A 66 9.56 29.97 15.65
N LEU A 67 9.13 29.46 16.80
CA LEU A 67 9.23 28.05 17.13
C LEU A 67 8.45 27.40 16.01
N ALA A 68 9.18 26.98 14.97
CA ALA A 68 8.62 26.24 13.87
C ALA A 68 7.93 25.05 14.53
N GLU A 69 6.60 24.99 14.41
CA GLU A 69 5.86 23.79 14.77
C GLU A 69 6.56 22.62 14.07
N PRO A 70 6.83 21.50 14.78
CA PRO A 70 7.54 20.40 14.18
C PRO A 70 6.78 19.97 12.93
N ALA A 71 7.37 20.23 11.76
CA ALA A 71 6.79 19.87 10.49
C ALA A 71 6.55 18.35 10.51
N LEU A 72 5.37 17.92 10.08
CA LEU A 72 5.09 16.50 9.93
C LEU A 72 6.15 15.90 8.98
N PRO A 73 6.71 14.73 9.31
CA PRO A 73 7.72 14.12 8.48
C PRO A 73 7.14 13.82 7.10
N SER A 74 7.90 14.15 6.06
CA SER A 74 7.55 13.85 4.68
C SER A 74 7.54 12.35 4.43
N THR A 75 6.80 11.90 3.40
CA THR A 75 6.80 10.49 2.96
C THR A 75 8.21 9.96 2.72
N ALA A 76 9.10 10.76 2.11
CA ALA A 76 10.48 10.35 1.86
C ALA A 76 11.29 10.17 3.16
N GLU A 77 11.05 10.99 4.18
CA GLU A 77 11.69 10.85 5.49
C GLU A 77 11.20 9.59 6.23
N LEU A 78 9.88 9.33 6.21
CA LEU A 78 9.30 8.13 6.82
C LEU A 78 9.82 6.85 6.15
N LEU A 79 9.86 6.82 4.81
CA LEU A 79 10.45 5.69 4.08
C LEU A 79 11.94 5.55 4.38
N GLY A 80 12.68 6.67 4.42
CA GLY A 80 14.11 6.69 4.70
C GLY A 80 14.45 6.15 6.08
N ALA A 81 13.72 6.60 7.11
CA ALA A 81 13.86 6.13 8.48
C ALA A 81 13.58 4.62 8.58
N GLY A 82 12.46 4.15 8.03
CA GLY A 82 12.14 2.71 8.06
C GLY A 82 13.17 1.85 7.34
N ILE A 83 13.76 2.33 6.23
CA ILE A 83 14.86 1.63 5.56
C ILE A 83 16.08 1.46 6.48
N GLN A 84 16.44 2.50 7.24
CA GLN A 84 17.55 2.41 8.20
C GLN A 84 17.24 1.41 9.31
N ASP A 85 16.07 1.51 9.94
CA ASP A 85 15.66 0.60 11.02
C ASP A 85 15.68 -0.87 10.57
N ILE A 86 15.22 -1.13 9.35
CA ILE A 86 15.24 -2.47 8.75
C ILE A 86 16.67 -2.92 8.44
N ALA A 87 17.51 -2.03 7.91
CA ALA A 87 18.91 -2.35 7.61
C ALA A 87 19.67 -2.72 8.90
N ASP A 88 19.47 -1.98 9.98
CA ASP A 88 20.07 -2.27 11.29
C ASP A 88 19.60 -3.63 11.82
N THR A 89 18.31 -3.94 11.67
CA THR A 89 17.74 -5.24 12.03
C THR A 89 18.34 -6.38 11.20
N LEU A 90 18.56 -6.16 9.91
CA LEU A 90 19.16 -7.15 9.00
C LEU A 90 20.68 -7.32 9.21
N ALA A 91 21.34 -6.34 9.84
CA ALA A 91 22.76 -6.38 10.19
C ALA A 91 23.01 -7.11 11.52
N GLY A 92 21.97 -7.33 12.34
CA GLY A 92 22.08 -8.08 13.60
C GLY A 92 22.35 -9.58 13.40
N ASP A 93 22.85 -10.23 14.45
CA ASP A 93 23.25 -11.65 14.41
C ASP A 93 22.10 -12.63 14.17
N THR A 94 20.87 -12.24 14.49
CA THR A 94 19.67 -13.09 14.34
C THR A 94 18.56 -12.35 13.61
N VAL A 95 18.34 -12.73 12.35
CA VAL A 95 17.29 -12.13 11.51
C VAL A 95 16.00 -12.94 11.61
N LYS A 96 14.97 -12.33 12.20
CA LYS A 96 13.62 -12.87 12.18
C LYS A 96 12.88 -12.33 10.97
N LEU A 97 12.73 -13.16 9.93
CA LEU A 97 12.08 -12.79 8.68
C LEU A 97 10.70 -12.14 8.89
N ASN A 98 9.87 -12.70 9.77
CA ASN A 98 8.53 -12.16 10.03
C ASN A 98 8.57 -10.76 10.63
N ASP A 99 9.56 -10.45 11.46
CA ASP A 99 9.69 -9.14 12.09
C ASP A 99 10.11 -8.11 11.04
N VAL A 100 11.10 -8.44 10.21
CA VAL A 100 11.52 -7.58 9.08
C VAL A 100 10.37 -7.32 8.11
N LEU A 101 9.61 -8.36 7.73
CA LEU A 101 8.46 -8.18 6.83
C LEU A 101 7.39 -7.28 7.46
N ARG A 102 7.14 -7.40 8.77
CA ARG A 102 6.20 -6.51 9.48
C ARG A 102 6.71 -5.07 9.49
N MET A 103 7.99 -4.84 9.75
CA MET A 103 8.61 -3.51 9.69
C MET A 103 8.49 -2.90 8.29
N VAL A 104 8.73 -3.67 7.23
CA VAL A 104 8.55 -3.24 5.83
C VAL A 104 7.11 -2.82 5.57
N LEU A 105 6.14 -3.68 5.92
CA LEU A 105 4.73 -3.41 5.70
C LEU A 105 4.25 -2.18 6.49
N GLU A 106 4.70 -2.05 7.74
CA GLU A 106 4.37 -0.92 8.60
C GLU A 106 4.95 0.40 8.06
N THR A 107 6.18 0.36 7.57
CA THR A 107 6.83 1.52 6.94
C THR A 107 6.03 2.00 5.72
N ILE A 108 5.63 1.08 4.84
CA ILE A 108 4.79 1.40 3.67
C ILE A 108 3.44 1.97 4.12
N TYR A 109 2.79 1.29 5.06
CA TYR A 109 1.47 1.66 5.57
C TYR A 109 1.46 3.09 6.12
N ARG A 110 2.44 3.43 6.97
CA ARG A 110 2.55 4.76 7.59
C ARG A 110 3.01 5.83 6.60
N ALA A 111 4.03 5.55 5.79
CA ALA A 111 4.64 6.57 4.93
C ALA A 111 3.74 7.00 3.76
N LEU A 112 2.94 6.06 3.25
CA LEU A 112 2.04 6.28 2.12
C LEU A 112 0.60 6.56 2.56
N ASP A 113 0.31 6.56 3.86
CA ASP A 113 -1.03 6.73 4.42
C ASP A 113 -2.05 5.80 3.73
N CYS A 114 -1.69 4.50 3.74
CA CYS A 114 -2.48 3.45 3.11
C CYS A 114 -3.71 3.09 3.94
N GLU A 115 -4.78 2.69 3.26
CA GLU A 115 -5.93 2.08 3.94
C GLU A 115 -5.60 0.69 4.43
N ARG A 116 -4.90 -0.07 3.59
CA ARG A 116 -4.41 -1.41 3.91
C ARG A 116 -3.15 -1.76 3.12
N VAL A 117 -2.36 -2.65 3.72
CA VAL A 117 -1.21 -3.30 3.10
C VAL A 117 -1.32 -4.80 3.34
N VAL A 118 -1.19 -5.62 2.30
CA VAL A 118 -1.30 -7.08 2.37
C VAL A 118 -0.03 -7.72 1.84
N PHE A 119 0.53 -8.65 2.61
CA PHE A 119 1.65 -9.48 2.20
C PHE A 119 1.15 -10.82 1.64
N CYS A 120 1.53 -11.13 0.41
CA CYS A 120 1.24 -12.40 -0.25
C CYS A 120 2.51 -13.22 -0.41
N LEU A 121 2.42 -14.53 -0.19
CA LEU A 121 3.53 -15.47 -0.31
C LEU A 121 3.17 -16.63 -1.24
N ARG A 122 4.15 -17.09 -2.02
CA ARG A 122 3.99 -18.25 -2.89
C ARG A 122 3.68 -19.51 -2.09
N GLU A 123 2.70 -20.26 -2.55
CA GLU A 123 2.40 -21.57 -1.99
C GLU A 123 3.39 -22.65 -2.41
N ALA A 124 3.41 -23.76 -1.66
CA ALA A 124 4.29 -24.91 -1.90
C ALA A 124 4.11 -25.54 -3.29
N ASN A 125 2.89 -25.54 -3.85
CA ASN A 125 2.63 -26.01 -5.23
C ASN A 125 3.25 -25.09 -6.31
N GLY A 126 3.71 -23.90 -5.92
CA GLY A 126 4.33 -22.91 -6.78
C GLY A 126 3.42 -22.22 -7.79
N GLN A 127 2.10 -22.46 -7.75
CA GLN A 127 1.14 -22.01 -8.77
C GLN A 127 0.53 -20.64 -8.48
N ARG A 128 0.48 -20.24 -7.20
CA ARG A 128 -0.18 -19.01 -6.77
C ARG A 128 0.56 -18.31 -5.63
N LEU A 129 0.41 -16.99 -5.55
CA LEU A 129 0.66 -16.22 -4.34
C LEU A 129 -0.65 -16.11 -3.55
N VAL A 130 -0.57 -16.33 -2.24
CA VAL A 130 -1.71 -16.21 -1.33
C VAL A 130 -1.40 -15.20 -0.23
N GLY A 131 -2.35 -14.31 0.04
CA GLY A 131 -2.26 -13.36 1.15
C GLY A 131 -2.12 -14.08 2.49
N ARG A 132 -1.11 -13.70 3.27
CA ARG A 132 -0.77 -14.33 4.55
C ARG A 132 -1.16 -13.47 5.73
N PHE A 133 -0.86 -12.17 5.65
CA PHE A 133 -1.20 -11.20 6.67
C PHE A 133 -1.24 -9.81 6.06
N GLY A 134 -1.77 -8.85 6.80
CA GLY A 134 -1.81 -7.46 6.37
C GLY A 134 -2.05 -6.51 7.54
N LEU A 135 -1.92 -5.21 7.26
CA LEU A 135 -2.13 -4.10 8.16
C LEU A 135 -3.22 -3.19 7.59
N GLY A 136 -3.97 -2.51 8.46
CA GLY A 136 -5.02 -1.57 8.06
C GLY A 136 -6.43 -2.16 8.00
N VAL A 137 -7.34 -1.41 7.41
CA VAL A 137 -8.79 -1.66 7.46
C VAL A 137 -9.12 -3.01 6.81
N GLN A 138 -9.67 -3.93 7.62
CA GLN A 138 -10.06 -5.29 7.23
C GLN A 138 -8.95 -6.14 6.59
N ALA A 139 -7.68 -5.73 6.69
CA ALA A 139 -6.58 -6.42 6.03
C ALA A 139 -6.47 -7.92 6.41
N PRO A 140 -6.64 -8.34 7.69
CA PRO A 140 -6.63 -9.75 8.04
C PRO A 140 -7.77 -10.57 7.42
N THR A 141 -8.94 -9.95 7.27
CA THR A 141 -10.13 -10.59 6.66
C THR A 141 -10.03 -10.66 5.15
N LEU A 142 -9.43 -9.65 4.52
CA LEU A 142 -9.26 -9.58 3.08
C LEU A 142 -8.07 -10.41 2.59
N ALA A 143 -7.01 -10.58 3.38
CA ALA A 143 -5.79 -11.28 2.96
C ALA A 143 -6.03 -12.67 2.32
N PRO A 144 -6.91 -13.55 2.85
CA PRO A 144 -7.19 -14.84 2.21
C PRO A 144 -7.83 -14.75 0.81
N LEU A 145 -8.45 -13.62 0.47
CA LEU A 145 -9.03 -13.37 -0.85
C LEU A 145 -7.97 -13.04 -1.91
N PHE A 146 -6.77 -12.61 -1.49
CA PHE A 146 -5.66 -12.34 -2.38
C PHE A 146 -5.06 -13.65 -2.88
N GLN A 147 -5.64 -14.18 -3.95
CA GLN A 147 -5.18 -15.40 -4.62
C GLN A 147 -4.73 -15.04 -6.04
N ILE A 148 -3.43 -14.82 -6.21
CA ILE A 148 -2.85 -14.39 -7.48
C ILE A 148 -2.26 -15.61 -8.19
N ALA A 149 -2.89 -16.02 -9.29
CA ALA A 149 -2.35 -17.06 -10.16
C ALA A 149 -1.05 -16.58 -10.83
N LEU A 150 0.00 -17.40 -10.77
CA LEU A 150 1.30 -17.14 -11.42
C LEU A 150 1.42 -17.80 -12.79
N LYS A 151 0.45 -18.61 -13.20
CA LYS A 151 0.36 -19.15 -14.55
C LYS A 151 -0.75 -18.43 -15.32
N PRO A 152 -0.42 -17.72 -16.41
CA PRO A 152 -1.42 -17.17 -17.30
C PRO A 152 -2.27 -18.27 -17.93
N VAL A 153 -3.55 -18.00 -18.13
CA VAL A 153 -4.45 -18.88 -18.90
C VAL A 153 -4.23 -18.59 -20.39
N ALA A 154 -4.04 -19.64 -21.19
CA ALA A 154 -3.86 -19.47 -22.63
C ALA A 154 -5.11 -18.84 -23.26
N GLY A 155 -4.94 -17.80 -24.06
CA GLY A 155 -6.03 -17.10 -24.74
C GLY A 155 -6.65 -15.94 -23.95
N GLU A 156 -6.23 -15.70 -22.70
CA GLU A 156 -6.68 -14.57 -21.89
C GLU A 156 -5.51 -13.64 -21.51
N PRO A 157 -5.70 -12.32 -21.50
CA PRO A 157 -4.69 -11.41 -21.00
C PRO A 157 -4.47 -11.67 -19.49
N PRO A 158 -3.21 -11.71 -19.01
CA PRO A 158 -2.95 -11.88 -17.59
C PRO A 158 -3.54 -10.69 -16.82
N SER A 159 -4.07 -10.96 -15.63
CA SER A 159 -4.48 -9.90 -14.70
C SER A 159 -3.29 -8.98 -14.38
N LEU A 160 -3.58 -7.74 -13.99
CA LEU A 160 -2.57 -6.76 -13.58
C LEU A 160 -1.62 -7.33 -12.51
N PHE A 161 -2.17 -8.02 -11.52
CA PHE A 161 -1.43 -8.64 -10.43
C PHE A 161 -0.48 -9.74 -10.94
N THR A 162 -0.99 -10.62 -11.81
CA THR A 162 -0.18 -11.68 -12.44
C THR A 162 0.93 -11.08 -13.29
N ALA A 163 0.61 -10.09 -14.13
CA ALA A 163 1.58 -9.45 -15.01
C ALA A 163 2.72 -8.78 -14.23
N VAL A 164 2.39 -8.04 -13.15
CA VAL A 164 3.38 -7.42 -12.26
C VAL A 164 4.27 -8.45 -11.60
N CYS A 165 3.69 -9.54 -11.08
CA CYS A 165 4.48 -10.61 -10.46
C CYS A 165 5.44 -11.26 -11.45
N LEU A 166 4.99 -11.56 -12.66
CA LEU A 166 5.80 -12.22 -13.69
C LEU A 166 6.90 -11.31 -14.26
N LYS A 167 6.64 -10.01 -14.40
CA LYS A 167 7.65 -9.03 -14.84
C LYS A 167 8.66 -8.70 -13.75
N GLY A 168 8.25 -8.73 -12.47
CA GLY A 168 9.12 -8.37 -11.35
C GLY A 168 9.33 -6.85 -11.19
N GLU A 169 8.48 -6.04 -11.81
CA GLU A 169 8.57 -4.57 -11.79
C GLU A 169 7.53 -3.98 -10.84
N ASP A 170 7.91 -2.98 -10.05
CA ASP A 170 6.96 -2.27 -9.18
C ASP A 170 5.92 -1.54 -10.02
N SER A 171 4.67 -1.57 -9.58
CA SER A 171 3.59 -0.88 -10.28
C SER A 171 2.78 -0.05 -9.29
N LEU A 172 2.76 1.26 -9.52
CA LEU A 172 1.80 2.18 -8.92
C LEU A 172 0.75 2.49 -9.98
N VAL A 173 -0.50 2.22 -9.67
CA VAL A 173 -1.65 2.59 -10.48
C VAL A 173 -2.39 3.70 -9.74
N PRO A 174 -2.26 4.96 -10.18
CA PRO A 174 -2.88 6.11 -9.52
C PRO A 174 -4.42 6.04 -9.52
N ASP A 175 -5.00 5.45 -10.56
CA ASP A 175 -6.44 5.28 -10.71
C ASP A 175 -6.78 3.92 -11.33
N VAL A 176 -7.42 3.06 -10.53
CA VAL A 176 -7.85 1.71 -10.94
C VAL A 176 -9.15 1.71 -11.75
N HIS A 177 -9.93 2.81 -11.69
CA HIS A 177 -11.19 2.94 -12.39
C HIS A 177 -11.00 3.38 -13.85
N HIS A 178 -9.79 3.80 -14.22
CA HIS A 178 -9.45 4.10 -15.60
C HIS A 178 -9.72 2.89 -16.51
N ALA A 179 -10.45 3.10 -17.62
CA ALA A 179 -11.05 2.02 -18.42
C ALA A 179 -10.07 0.95 -18.93
N ALA A 180 -8.81 1.33 -19.18
CA ALA A 180 -7.75 0.39 -19.58
C ALA A 180 -7.29 -0.51 -18.42
N ILE A 181 -7.27 0.01 -17.19
CA ILE A 181 -6.79 -0.71 -16.01
C ILE A 181 -7.91 -1.52 -15.37
N ALA A 182 -9.14 -0.98 -15.31
CA ALA A 182 -10.29 -1.63 -14.71
C ALA A 182 -10.55 -3.04 -15.29
N LYS A 183 -10.25 -3.26 -16.58
CA LYS A 183 -10.38 -4.57 -17.23
C LYS A 183 -9.31 -5.59 -16.82
N LEU A 184 -8.16 -5.13 -16.30
CA LEU A 184 -7.02 -5.96 -15.89
C LEU A 184 -7.05 -6.28 -14.39
N VAL A 185 -7.80 -5.51 -13.60
CA VAL A 185 -7.96 -5.77 -12.17
C VAL A 185 -8.86 -7.00 -11.98
N PRO A 186 -8.47 -8.00 -11.17
CA PRO A 186 -9.29 -9.19 -10.93
C PRO A 186 -10.67 -8.88 -10.34
N ALA A 187 -11.69 -9.64 -10.75
CA ALA A 187 -13.06 -9.47 -10.26
C ALA A 187 -13.19 -9.59 -8.72
N TRP A 188 -12.44 -10.51 -8.10
CA TRP A 188 -12.43 -10.65 -6.64
C TRP A 188 -11.97 -9.37 -5.94
N HIS A 189 -11.01 -8.66 -6.54
CA HIS A 189 -10.47 -7.40 -6.01
C HIS A 189 -11.51 -6.30 -6.13
N GLN A 190 -12.10 -6.12 -7.32
CA GLN A 190 -13.14 -5.11 -7.57
C GLN A 190 -14.37 -5.28 -6.66
N GLN A 191 -14.71 -6.52 -6.30
CA GLN A 191 -15.89 -6.83 -5.48
C GLN A 191 -15.67 -6.62 -3.98
N HIS A 192 -14.46 -6.85 -3.47
CA HIS A 192 -14.20 -6.93 -2.03
C HIS A 192 -13.30 -5.80 -1.51
N VAL A 193 -12.58 -5.12 -2.40
CA VAL A 193 -11.58 -4.12 -2.02
C VAL A 193 -11.95 -2.77 -2.61
N PRO A 194 -12.51 -1.85 -1.81
CA PRO A 194 -12.72 -0.49 -2.25
C PRO A 194 -11.36 0.20 -2.28
N ALA A 195 -10.76 0.31 -3.46
CA ALA A 195 -9.47 0.96 -3.68
C ALA A 195 -9.57 1.85 -4.92
N HIS A 196 -8.95 3.02 -4.85
CA HIS A 196 -8.84 3.97 -5.96
C HIS A 196 -7.42 3.98 -6.54
N THR A 197 -6.41 3.93 -5.67
CA THR A 197 -5.01 3.74 -6.03
C THR A 197 -4.54 2.40 -5.52
N LEU A 198 -3.77 1.67 -6.33
CA LEU A 198 -3.08 0.45 -5.90
C LEU A 198 -1.58 0.55 -6.14
N LEU A 199 -0.82 -0.11 -5.25
CA LEU A 199 0.61 -0.29 -5.34
C LEU A 199 0.92 -1.79 -5.23
N LEU A 200 1.71 -2.29 -6.16
CA LEU A 200 2.14 -3.67 -6.25
C LEU A 200 3.67 -3.72 -6.27
N LEU A 201 4.26 -4.32 -5.25
CA LEU A 201 5.71 -4.51 -5.13
C LEU A 201 6.01 -6.02 -5.17
N PRO A 202 6.35 -6.58 -6.34
CA PRO A 202 6.68 -7.99 -6.45
C PRO A 202 8.07 -8.27 -5.86
N LEU A 203 8.17 -9.32 -5.04
CA LEU A 203 9.44 -9.82 -4.50
C LEU A 203 9.86 -11.02 -5.35
N VAL A 204 10.95 -10.85 -6.10
CA VAL A 204 11.51 -11.88 -6.98
C VAL A 204 12.79 -12.43 -6.36
N LEU A 205 12.87 -13.75 -6.26
CA LEU A 205 14.05 -14.46 -5.77
C LEU A 205 14.49 -15.49 -6.81
N ARG A 206 15.78 -15.46 -7.18
CA ARG A 206 16.36 -16.35 -8.20
C ARG A 206 15.54 -16.36 -9.50
N ASN A 207 15.16 -15.18 -9.97
CA ASN A 207 14.36 -14.96 -11.19
C ASN A 207 12.97 -15.60 -11.18
N ALA A 208 12.43 -15.92 -9.99
CA ALA A 208 11.07 -16.42 -9.83
C ALA A 208 10.28 -15.55 -8.83
N PRO A 209 8.99 -15.27 -9.08
CA PRO A 209 8.15 -14.57 -8.11
C PRO A 209 8.06 -15.41 -6.83
N LEU A 210 8.32 -14.77 -5.68
CA LEU A 210 8.28 -15.40 -4.36
C LEU A 210 7.13 -14.83 -3.51
N ALA A 211 6.96 -13.52 -3.56
CA ALA A 211 5.99 -12.81 -2.76
C ALA A 211 5.53 -11.53 -3.47
N LEU A 212 4.48 -10.91 -2.93
CA LEU A 212 3.96 -9.63 -3.40
C LEU A 212 3.52 -8.81 -2.18
N ILE A 213 3.96 -7.56 -2.12
CA ILE A 213 3.37 -6.58 -1.20
C ILE A 213 2.33 -5.79 -2.00
N TYR A 214 1.10 -5.82 -1.53
CA TYR A 214 0.00 -5.00 -2.02
C TYR A 214 -0.26 -3.85 -1.05
N ALA A 215 -0.53 -2.66 -1.56
CA ALA A 215 -1.02 -1.54 -0.77
C ALA A 215 -2.06 -0.73 -1.57
N ASP A 216 -2.98 -0.07 -0.88
CA ASP A 216 -3.98 0.78 -1.55
C ASP A 216 -4.38 2.03 -0.77
N ARG A 217 -5.12 2.90 -1.46
CA ARG A 217 -5.76 4.11 -0.92
C ARG A 217 -7.16 4.28 -1.50
N LEU A 218 -8.06 4.94 -0.75
CA LEU A 218 -9.40 5.33 -1.25
C LEU A 218 -9.38 6.56 -2.16
N GLN A 219 -8.29 7.31 -2.17
CA GLN A 219 -8.14 8.54 -2.94
C GLN A 219 -7.01 8.40 -3.97
N PRO A 220 -7.08 9.14 -5.10
CA PRO A 220 -5.99 9.20 -6.07
C PRO A 220 -4.67 9.61 -5.41
N PHE A 221 -3.61 8.88 -5.71
CA PHE A 221 -2.30 9.15 -5.15
C PHE A 221 -1.20 8.84 -6.18
N ALA A 222 -0.18 9.70 -6.18
CA ALA A 222 0.98 9.59 -7.05
C ALA A 222 2.26 9.75 -6.21
N LEU A 223 3.31 9.07 -6.67
CA LEU A 223 4.64 9.15 -6.07
C LEU A 223 5.60 9.84 -7.02
N GLY A 224 6.44 10.71 -6.45
CA GLY A 224 7.60 11.27 -7.14
C GLY A 224 8.73 10.24 -7.28
N ASP A 225 9.76 10.61 -8.04
CA ASP A 225 10.87 9.70 -8.33
C ASP A 225 11.66 9.31 -7.08
N ARG A 226 11.78 10.24 -6.13
CA ARG A 226 12.47 10.00 -4.86
C ARG A 226 11.74 8.94 -4.02
N GLU A 227 10.43 9.06 -3.84
CA GLU A 227 9.66 8.09 -3.06
C GLU A 227 9.64 6.71 -3.76
N ARG A 228 9.55 6.69 -5.09
CA ARG A 228 9.65 5.44 -5.87
C ARG A 228 10.99 4.74 -5.68
N ALA A 229 12.10 5.50 -5.67
CA ALA A 229 13.41 4.95 -5.40
C ALA A 229 13.52 4.36 -3.99
N LEU A 230 12.96 5.05 -2.99
CA LEU A 230 12.93 4.57 -1.61
C LEU A 230 12.08 3.29 -1.46
N LEU A 231 10.90 3.22 -2.07
CA LEU A 231 10.08 2.00 -2.08
C LEU A 231 10.82 0.82 -2.72
N ARG A 232 11.54 1.06 -3.81
CA ARG A 232 12.38 0.03 -4.44
C ARG A 232 13.44 -0.49 -3.46
N THR A 233 14.11 0.41 -2.73
CA THR A 233 15.08 0.02 -1.71
C THR A 233 14.43 -0.80 -0.59
N LEU A 234 13.28 -0.35 -0.08
CA LEU A 234 12.54 -1.04 0.98
C LEU A 234 12.09 -2.45 0.55
N ARG A 235 11.55 -2.60 -0.66
CA ARG A 235 11.26 -3.91 -1.26
C ARG A 235 12.52 -4.78 -1.35
N ASN A 236 13.65 -4.22 -1.76
CA ASN A 236 14.90 -4.98 -1.87
C ASN A 236 15.37 -5.49 -0.51
N GLN A 237 15.17 -4.74 0.58
CA GLN A 237 15.43 -5.23 1.94
C GLN A 237 14.57 -6.44 2.30
N ALA A 238 13.29 -6.43 1.93
CA ALA A 238 12.42 -7.60 2.11
C ALA A 238 12.94 -8.83 1.34
N VAL A 239 13.43 -8.64 0.11
CA VAL A 239 14.06 -9.73 -0.67
C VAL A 239 15.35 -10.23 0.00
N MET A 240 16.17 -9.34 0.57
CA MET A 240 17.38 -9.70 1.31
C MET A 240 17.05 -10.52 2.57
N ALA A 241 16.01 -10.15 3.31
CA ALA A 241 15.53 -10.90 4.46
C ALA A 241 15.18 -12.36 4.08
N PHE A 242 14.51 -12.56 2.95
CA PHE A 242 14.22 -13.90 2.42
C PHE A 242 15.48 -14.68 2.04
N ARG A 243 16.50 -14.01 1.52
CA ARG A 243 17.78 -14.66 1.20
C ARG A 243 18.45 -15.16 2.47
N GLN A 244 18.56 -14.31 3.48
CA GLN A 244 19.23 -14.63 4.74
C GLN A 244 18.49 -15.72 5.54
N ALA A 245 17.15 -15.67 5.59
CA ALA A 245 16.36 -16.67 6.31
C ALA A 245 16.29 -18.04 5.60
N GLY A 246 16.65 -18.11 4.32
CA GLY A 246 16.77 -19.35 3.56
C GLY A 246 18.17 -19.97 3.58
N HIS A 247 19.12 -19.31 4.26
CA HIS A 247 20.43 -19.85 4.63
C HIS A 247 20.40 -20.37 6.06
#